data_AF-A0AAW2UT79-F1
#
_entry.id   AF-A0AAW2UT79-F1
#
_cell.length_a   1.000
_cell.length_b   1.000
_cell.length_c   1.000
_cell.angle_alpha   90.00
_cell.angle_beta   90.00
_cell.angle_gamma   90.00
#
_symmetry.space_group_name_H-M   'P 1'
#
loop_
_entity.id
_entity.type
_entity.pdbx_description
1 polymer ?
#
loop_
_entity_poly.entity_id
_entity_poly.type
_entity_poly.pdbx_seq_one_letter_code
_entity_poly.pdbx_strand_id
1 'polypeptide(L)'
;MENARQYIVLFPFMAQGHFIPFLALAQLLEQKGFSIVFVSTPLNVKNLQKSLSPTSTVKFAQISYNAADHGLPPNAENTDSIPNDLIIPFVNATPSLKLPFRTLLSDLISGGRKPLCVVSDFFFGWAADVAHEFGIVHLIFSVTGGFGMACYCSMWLNLPHRNSPSVEFLLPDFPEAGNMHITQVTPAMLVATEKDPLTNFQRKNVQSWANSDGLLSILLKSWTNLVYCISSGN
;
A
#
# COMPACT_ATOMS: atom_id res chain seq x y z
N MET A 1 26.51 -19.99 17.50
CA MET A 1 25.71 -19.99 16.26
C MET A 1 24.95 -18.67 16.23
N GLU A 2 25.34 -17.76 15.35
CA GLU A 2 24.70 -16.46 15.21
C GLU A 2 23.25 -16.71 14.76
N ASN A 3 22.28 -16.34 15.58
CA ASN A 3 20.87 -16.62 15.29
C ASN A 3 20.50 -15.80 14.04
N ALA A 4 20.22 -16.48 12.93
CA ALA A 4 20.02 -15.80 11.65
C ALA A 4 18.84 -14.83 11.75
N ARG A 5 19.13 -13.53 11.61
CA ARG A 5 18.14 -12.45 11.72
C ARG A 5 16.93 -12.71 10.82
N GLN A 6 15.73 -12.72 11.42
CA GLN A 6 14.48 -12.79 10.66
C GLN A 6 14.35 -11.56 9.77
N TYR A 7 13.75 -11.74 8.60
CA TYR A 7 13.59 -10.65 7.65
C TYR A 7 12.13 -10.40 7.27
N ILE A 8 11.82 -9.15 6.97
CA ILE A 8 10.50 -8.67 6.61
C ILE A 8 10.59 -8.09 5.19
N VAL A 9 9.60 -8.40 4.36
CA VAL A 9 9.47 -7.83 3.02
C VAL A 9 8.53 -6.63 3.10
N LEU A 10 8.99 -5.47 2.68
CA LEU A 10 8.19 -4.25 2.59
C LEU A 10 7.88 -3.96 1.13
N PHE A 11 6.61 -3.76 0.78
CA PHE A 11 6.17 -3.50 -0.58
C PHE A 11 5.26 -2.25 -0.65
N PRO A 12 5.87 -1.05 -0.65
CA PRO A 12 5.14 0.22 -0.76
C PRO A 12 4.53 0.45 -2.14
N PHE A 13 3.50 1.28 -2.19
CA PHE A 13 2.98 1.82 -3.44
C PHE A 13 4.00 2.78 -4.06
N MET A 14 4.01 2.85 -5.40
CA MET A 14 5.03 3.57 -6.17
C MET A 14 4.76 5.08 -6.24
N ALA A 15 4.82 5.73 -5.08
CA ALA A 15 4.61 7.18 -4.90
C ALA A 15 5.47 7.70 -3.74
N GLN A 16 5.98 8.93 -3.82
CA GLN A 16 6.86 9.46 -2.77
C GLN A 16 6.18 9.54 -1.38
N GLY A 17 4.89 9.86 -1.35
CA GLY A 17 4.08 9.88 -0.11
C GLY A 17 3.99 8.51 0.58
N HIS A 18 4.27 7.43 -0.13
CA HIS A 18 4.27 6.06 0.39
C HIS A 18 5.68 5.57 0.72
N PHE A 19 6.70 5.93 -0.07
CA PHE A 19 8.08 5.54 0.22
C PHE A 19 8.61 6.07 1.54
N ILE A 20 8.35 7.34 1.87
CA ILE A 20 8.84 7.98 3.09
C ILE A 20 8.40 7.21 4.36
N PRO A 21 7.09 6.96 4.60
CA PRO A 21 6.66 6.23 5.79
C PRO A 21 7.12 4.76 5.80
N PHE A 22 7.23 4.10 4.64
CA PHE A 22 7.77 2.74 4.56
C PHE A 22 9.27 2.68 4.89
N LEU A 23 10.06 3.67 4.47
CA LEU A 23 11.46 3.79 4.86
C LEU A 23 11.62 4.06 6.36
N ALA A 24 10.76 4.90 6.94
CA ALA A 24 10.73 5.10 8.39
C ALA A 24 10.38 3.80 9.13
N LEU A 25 9.39 3.05 8.63
CA LEU A 25 9.05 1.72 9.16
C LEU A 25 10.24 0.75 9.05
N ALA A 26 10.94 0.74 7.92
CA ALA A 26 12.14 -0.08 7.72
C ALA A 26 13.20 0.20 8.80
N GLN A 27 13.52 1.48 9.03
CA GLN A 27 14.51 1.88 10.04
C GLN A 27 14.09 1.46 11.45
N LEU A 28 12.81 1.61 11.80
CA LEU A 28 12.29 1.18 13.10
C LEU A 28 12.41 -0.34 13.27
N LEU A 29 12.07 -1.11 12.25
CA LEU A 29 12.18 -2.58 12.28
C LEU A 29 13.66 -3.02 12.32
N GLU A 30 14.57 -2.30 11.67
CA GLU A 30 16.01 -2.54 11.79
C GLU A 30 16.52 -2.30 13.21
N GLN A 31 16.05 -1.25 13.89
CA GLN A 31 16.40 -1.01 15.30
C GLN A 31 15.85 -2.12 16.22
N LYS A 32 14.77 -2.79 15.82
CA LYS A 32 14.18 -3.94 16.55
C LYS A 32 14.82 -5.28 16.24
N GLY A 33 15.83 -5.33 15.36
CA GLY A 33 16.52 -6.57 15.07
C GLY A 33 15.98 -7.34 13.86
N PHE A 34 15.19 -6.73 12.97
CA PHE A 34 14.75 -7.37 11.71
C PHE A 34 15.59 -6.93 10.51
N SER A 35 15.92 -7.85 9.60
CA SER A 35 16.47 -7.49 8.30
C SER A 35 15.35 -7.06 7.36
N ILE A 36 15.58 -6.07 6.51
CA ILE A 36 14.53 -5.54 5.63
C ILE A 36 14.86 -5.80 4.17
N VAL A 37 13.89 -6.32 3.43
CA VAL A 37 13.87 -6.38 1.97
C VAL A 37 12.80 -5.42 1.48
N PHE A 38 13.21 -4.33 0.85
CA PHE A 38 12.35 -3.29 0.32
C PHE A 38 12.11 -3.50 -1.17
N VAL A 39 10.87 -3.80 -1.54
CA VAL A 39 10.47 -4.11 -2.90
C VAL A 39 10.08 -2.83 -3.63
N SER A 40 10.67 -2.59 -4.80
CA SER A 40 10.28 -1.48 -5.67
C SER A 40 10.77 -1.71 -7.10
N THR A 41 10.25 -0.97 -8.06
CA THR A 41 10.65 -1.05 -9.46
C THR A 41 12.07 -0.49 -9.69
N PRO A 42 12.77 -0.86 -10.79
CA PRO A 42 14.19 -0.56 -10.98
C PRO A 42 14.57 0.94 -10.91
N LEU A 43 13.79 1.82 -11.54
CA LEU A 43 14.06 3.27 -11.52
C LEU A 43 13.83 3.85 -10.13
N ASN A 44 12.78 3.40 -9.44
CA ASN A 44 12.52 3.79 -8.06
C ASN A 44 13.64 3.32 -7.13
N VAL A 45 14.13 2.08 -7.26
CA VAL A 45 15.27 1.57 -6.46
C VAL A 45 16.51 2.44 -6.66
N LYS A 46 16.84 2.81 -7.90
CA LYS A 46 17.98 3.69 -8.21
C LYS A 46 17.86 5.05 -7.51
N ASN A 47 16.65 5.58 -7.37
CA ASN A 47 16.42 6.86 -6.70
C ASN A 47 16.44 6.71 -5.17
N LEU A 48 15.76 5.69 -4.64
CA LEU A 48 15.69 5.41 -3.20
C LEU A 48 17.07 5.12 -2.59
N GLN A 49 17.93 4.40 -3.31
CA GLN A 49 19.31 4.11 -2.88
C GLN A 49 20.14 5.38 -2.64
N LYS A 50 19.87 6.47 -3.37
CA LYS A 50 20.58 7.74 -3.17
C LYS A 50 20.15 8.47 -1.90
N SER A 51 18.95 8.18 -1.41
CA SER A 51 18.36 8.81 -0.23
C SER A 51 18.61 8.03 1.06
N LEU A 52 19.15 6.81 0.98
CA LEU A 52 19.48 6.02 2.16
C LEU A 52 20.74 6.52 2.85
N SER A 53 20.77 6.37 4.18
CA SER A 53 22.01 6.59 4.93
C SER A 53 23.06 5.54 4.55
N PRO A 54 24.36 5.87 4.59
CA PRO A 54 25.44 4.90 4.37
C PRO A 54 25.43 3.73 5.36
N THR A 55 24.77 3.90 6.50
CA THR A 55 24.64 2.91 7.57
C THR A 55 23.40 2.02 7.43
N SER A 56 22.52 2.30 6.46
CA SER A 56 21.30 1.52 6.23
C SER A 56 21.66 0.10 5.79
N THR A 57 21.02 -0.90 6.39
CA THR A 57 21.18 -2.31 5.99
C THR A 57 20.02 -2.82 5.14
N VAL A 58 19.11 -1.92 4.74
CA VAL A 58 17.96 -2.21 3.90
C VAL A 58 18.44 -2.74 2.55
N LYS A 59 18.00 -3.95 2.20
CA LYS A 59 18.24 -4.54 0.89
C LYS A 59 17.08 -4.20 -0.03
N PHE A 60 17.35 -3.88 -1.29
CA PHE A 60 16.29 -3.70 -2.28
C PHE A 60 16.10 -4.96 -3.10
N ALA A 61 14.84 -5.32 -3.36
CA ALA A 61 14.45 -6.31 -4.34
C ALA A 61 13.71 -5.60 -5.48
N GLN A 62 14.16 -5.80 -6.71
CA GLN A 62 13.58 -5.14 -7.88
C GLN A 62 12.42 -5.95 -8.43
N ILE A 63 11.25 -5.33 -8.54
CA ILE A 63 10.08 -5.93 -9.20
C ILE A 63 9.92 -5.37 -10.61
N SER A 64 9.73 -6.25 -11.60
CA SER A 64 9.51 -5.85 -12.98
C SER A 64 8.15 -5.17 -13.14
N TYR A 65 8.15 -3.99 -13.76
CA TYR A 65 6.96 -3.25 -14.14
C TYR A 65 7.20 -2.57 -15.47
N ASN A 66 6.31 -2.79 -16.44
CA ASN A 66 6.40 -2.16 -17.74
C ASN A 66 5.15 -1.31 -17.98
N ALA A 67 5.29 -0.01 -17.74
CA ALA A 67 4.18 0.93 -17.86
C ALA A 67 3.61 1.00 -19.29
N ALA A 68 4.45 0.77 -20.31
CA ALA A 68 4.03 0.84 -21.71
C ALA A 68 2.97 -0.23 -22.08
N ASP A 69 3.00 -1.39 -21.41
CA ASP A 69 1.99 -2.47 -21.59
C ASP A 69 0.58 -2.03 -21.15
N HIS A 70 0.48 -0.89 -20.47
CA HIS A 70 -0.74 -0.33 -19.92
C HIS A 70 -1.09 1.04 -20.53
N GLY A 71 -0.44 1.43 -21.64
CA GLY A 71 -0.67 2.71 -22.31
C GLY A 71 -0.12 3.92 -21.54
N LEU A 72 0.77 3.70 -20.58
CA LEU A 72 1.45 4.77 -19.84
C LEU A 72 2.78 5.15 -20.52
N PRO A 73 3.32 6.36 -20.26
CA PRO A 73 4.62 6.76 -20.77
C PRO A 73 5.73 5.78 -20.37
N PRO A 74 6.76 5.59 -21.21
CA PRO A 74 7.94 4.82 -20.83
C PRO A 74 8.56 5.33 -19.53
N ASN A 75 9.03 4.40 -18.69
CA ASN A 75 9.61 4.70 -17.37
C ASN A 75 8.64 5.37 -16.37
N ALA A 76 7.33 5.38 -16.64
CA ALA A 76 6.31 5.77 -15.67
C ALA A 76 6.24 4.71 -14.56
N GLU A 77 7.22 4.72 -13.67
CA GLU A 77 7.32 3.82 -12.52
C GLU A 77 6.86 4.50 -11.22
N ASN A 78 6.56 5.79 -11.23
CA ASN A 78 6.18 6.56 -10.04
C ASN A 78 5.07 7.55 -10.37
N THR A 79 4.14 7.81 -9.45
CA THR A 79 3.09 8.82 -9.64
C THR A 79 3.67 10.23 -9.83
N ASP A 80 4.83 10.53 -9.25
CA ASP A 80 5.50 11.83 -9.39
C ASP A 80 6.17 12.02 -10.77
N SER A 81 6.29 10.95 -11.56
CA SER A 81 6.87 10.99 -12.90
C SER A 81 5.82 11.03 -14.02
N ILE A 82 4.53 11.17 -13.68
CA ILE A 82 3.43 11.18 -14.65
C ILE A 82 2.50 12.39 -14.47
N PRO A 83 1.84 12.85 -15.55
CA PRO A 83 0.74 13.79 -15.47
C PRO A 83 -0.41 13.29 -14.57
N ASN A 84 -1.13 14.23 -13.94
CA ASN A 84 -2.21 13.94 -13.00
C ASN A 84 -3.36 13.11 -13.62
N ASP A 85 -3.65 13.31 -14.90
CA ASP A 85 -4.66 12.58 -15.66
C ASP A 85 -4.29 11.11 -15.89
N LEU A 86 -3.01 10.74 -15.73
CA LEU A 86 -2.51 9.38 -15.83
C LEU A 86 -2.43 8.62 -14.50
N ILE A 87 -2.71 9.28 -13.37
CA ILE A 87 -2.68 8.61 -12.04
C ILE A 87 -3.68 7.46 -11.98
N ILE A 88 -4.90 7.65 -12.50
CA ILE A 88 -5.93 6.61 -12.48
C ILE A 88 -5.52 5.41 -13.36
N PRO A 89 -5.11 5.60 -14.64
CA PRO A 89 -4.51 4.53 -15.44
C PRO A 89 -3.35 3.82 -14.74
N PHE A 90 -2.46 4.56 -14.06
CA PHE A 90 -1.35 3.99 -13.31
C PHE A 90 -1.82 3.09 -12.15
N VAL A 91 -2.75 3.57 -11.33
CA VAL A 91 -3.34 2.77 -10.23
C VAL A 91 -3.99 1.49 -10.78
N ASN A 92 -4.76 1.61 -11.87
CA ASN A 92 -5.43 0.48 -12.51
C ASN A 92 -4.48 -0.52 -13.17
N ALA A 93 -3.25 -0.11 -13.48
CA ALA A 93 -2.21 -0.99 -14.02
C ALA A 93 -1.55 -1.85 -12.93
N THR A 94 -1.53 -1.39 -11.67
CA THR A 94 -0.81 -2.06 -10.58
C THR A 94 -1.18 -3.52 -10.29
N PRO A 95 -2.40 -4.03 -10.57
CA PRO A 95 -2.68 -5.47 -10.49
C PRO A 95 -1.78 -6.33 -11.38
N SER A 96 -1.16 -5.77 -12.44
CA SER A 96 -0.19 -6.50 -13.28
C SER A 96 1.07 -6.89 -12.52
N LEU A 97 1.35 -6.26 -11.37
CA LEU A 97 2.45 -6.61 -10.48
C LEU A 97 2.23 -7.92 -9.72
N LYS A 98 1.03 -8.50 -9.74
CA LYS A 98 0.71 -9.74 -9.01
C LYS A 98 1.64 -10.90 -9.38
N LEU A 99 1.84 -11.12 -10.68
CA LEU A 99 2.73 -12.19 -11.16
C LEU A 99 4.22 -11.88 -10.89
N PRO A 100 4.76 -10.68 -11.23
CA PRO A 100 6.11 -10.29 -10.85
C PRO A 100 6.38 -10.42 -9.34
N PHE A 101 5.43 -10.05 -8.49
CA PHE A 101 5.56 -10.14 -7.04
C PHE A 101 5.60 -11.60 -6.57
N ARG A 102 4.75 -12.47 -7.14
CA ARG A 102 4.78 -13.92 -6.88
C ARG A 102 6.14 -14.52 -7.22
N THR A 103 6.68 -14.20 -8.39
CA THR A 103 8.01 -14.67 -8.82
C THR A 103 9.09 -14.16 -7.87
N LEU A 104 9.06 -12.87 -7.53
CA LEU A 104 10.00 -12.26 -6.60
C LEU A 104 9.99 -12.94 -5.22
N LEU A 105 8.79 -13.23 -4.67
CA LEU A 105 8.69 -13.96 -3.40
C LEU A 105 9.22 -15.38 -3.53
N SER A 106 8.92 -16.09 -4.62
CA SER A 106 9.46 -17.42 -4.89
C SER A 106 11.00 -17.42 -4.90
N ASP A 107 11.62 -16.44 -5.57
CA ASP A 107 13.07 -16.31 -5.66
C ASP A 107 13.71 -16.01 -4.30
N LEU A 108 13.09 -15.11 -3.51
CA LEU A 108 13.54 -14.80 -2.15
C LEU A 108 13.51 -16.03 -1.23
N ILE A 109 12.45 -16.84 -1.33
CA ILE A 109 12.27 -18.05 -0.51
C ILE A 109 13.21 -19.17 -0.95
N SER A 110 13.52 -19.26 -2.25
CA SER A 110 14.45 -20.25 -2.81
C SER A 110 15.86 -20.13 -2.23
N GLY A 111 16.22 -18.97 -1.66
CA GLY A 111 17.44 -18.76 -0.87
C GLY A 111 17.47 -19.48 0.49
N GLY A 112 16.48 -20.34 0.79
CA GLY A 112 16.45 -21.23 1.96
C GLY A 112 15.89 -20.58 3.24
N ARG A 113 15.38 -19.35 3.17
CA ARG A 113 14.72 -18.69 4.31
C ARG A 113 13.46 -17.96 3.85
N LYS A 114 12.36 -18.24 4.52
CA LYS A 114 11.08 -17.55 4.34
C LYS A 114 11.05 -16.22 5.12
N PRO A 115 10.45 -15.14 4.59
CA PRO A 115 10.26 -13.93 5.38
C PRO A 115 9.32 -14.20 6.56
N LEU A 116 9.50 -13.44 7.65
CA LEU A 116 8.59 -13.47 8.79
C LEU A 116 7.18 -13.02 8.37
N CYS A 117 7.11 -11.93 7.61
CA CYS A 117 5.89 -11.43 7.01
C CYS A 117 6.19 -10.58 5.76
N VAL A 118 5.15 -10.38 4.96
CA VAL A 118 5.06 -9.33 3.94
C VAL A 118 4.24 -8.18 4.52
N VAL A 119 4.75 -6.97 4.39
CA VAL A 119 3.99 -5.74 4.68
C VAL A 119 3.82 -4.98 3.37
N SER A 120 2.61 -4.97 2.81
CA SER A 120 2.31 -4.28 1.57
C SER A 120 1.55 -2.97 1.80
N ASP A 121 1.57 -2.11 0.81
CA ASP A 121 0.69 -0.96 0.77
C ASP A 121 -0.78 -1.37 0.65
N PHE A 122 -1.69 -0.51 1.13
CA PHE A 122 -3.13 -0.73 1.05
C PHE A 122 -3.67 -0.69 -0.38
N PHE A 123 -2.92 -0.13 -1.34
CA PHE A 123 -3.26 -0.22 -2.76
C PHE A 123 -3.02 -1.62 -3.38
N PHE A 124 -2.32 -2.51 -2.67
CA PHE A 124 -2.05 -3.88 -3.12
C PHE A 124 -2.88 -4.91 -2.36
N GLY A 125 -4.20 -4.76 -2.32
CA GLY A 125 -5.09 -5.69 -1.60
C GLY A 125 -4.94 -7.14 -2.06
N TRP A 126 -4.48 -7.39 -3.28
CA TRP A 126 -4.20 -8.72 -3.82
C TRP A 126 -2.92 -9.37 -3.25
N ALA A 127 -2.05 -8.63 -2.57
CA ALA A 127 -0.76 -9.12 -2.09
C ALA A 127 -0.89 -10.16 -0.97
N ALA A 128 -1.98 -10.10 -0.21
CA ALA A 128 -2.33 -11.11 0.80
C ALA A 128 -2.46 -12.50 0.17
N ASP A 129 -3.25 -12.62 -0.91
CA ASP A 129 -3.42 -13.89 -1.63
C ASP A 129 -2.05 -14.47 -2.05
N VAL A 130 -1.17 -13.64 -2.59
CA VAL A 130 0.15 -14.08 -3.04
C VAL A 130 1.02 -14.52 -1.87
N ALA A 131 1.04 -13.77 -0.76
CA ALA A 131 1.80 -14.15 0.43
C ALA A 131 1.30 -15.48 1.02
N HIS A 132 -0.02 -15.69 1.04
CA HIS A 132 -0.66 -16.90 1.56
C HIS A 132 -0.39 -18.15 0.71
N GLU A 133 -0.18 -18.02 -0.60
CA GLU A 133 0.27 -19.13 -1.46
C GLU A 133 1.61 -19.72 -1.01
N PHE A 134 2.46 -18.90 -0.37
CA PHE A 134 3.71 -19.33 0.23
C PHE A 134 3.59 -19.57 1.74
N GLY A 135 2.39 -19.42 2.33
CA GLY A 135 2.09 -19.50 3.75
C GLY A 135 2.71 -18.38 4.60
N ILE A 136 2.97 -17.21 4.02
CA ILE A 136 3.58 -16.06 4.69
C ILE A 136 2.48 -15.18 5.28
N VAL A 137 2.67 -14.70 6.52
CA VAL A 137 1.78 -13.69 7.13
C VAL A 137 1.83 -12.39 6.32
N HIS A 138 0.67 -11.84 6.02
CA HIS A 138 0.51 -10.60 5.29
C HIS A 138 -0.07 -9.51 6.19
N LEU A 139 0.56 -8.33 6.19
CA LEU A 139 0.04 -7.14 6.85
C LEU A 139 -0.11 -6.01 5.82
N ILE A 140 -1.21 -5.28 5.90
CA ILE A 140 -1.35 -4.02 5.18
C ILE A 140 -0.71 -2.91 6.00
N PHE A 141 0.03 -2.01 5.37
CA PHE A 141 0.47 -0.77 5.97
C PHE A 141 -0.23 0.43 5.34
N SER A 142 -1.11 1.05 6.13
CA SER A 142 -1.78 2.30 5.85
C SER A 142 -0.89 3.50 6.18
N VAL A 143 -0.49 4.24 5.15
CA VAL A 143 0.24 5.50 5.29
C VAL A 143 -0.66 6.66 5.72
N THR A 144 -1.97 6.42 5.85
CA THR A 144 -2.95 7.37 6.41
C THR A 144 -3.38 6.94 7.81
N GLY A 145 -3.94 7.88 8.57
CA GLY A 145 -4.49 7.61 9.90
C GLY A 145 -5.78 6.79 9.86
N GLY A 146 -6.04 6.00 10.90
CA GLY A 146 -7.15 5.05 10.96
C GLY A 146 -8.54 5.65 10.66
N PHE A 147 -8.83 6.86 11.15
CA PHE A 147 -10.08 7.58 10.83
C PHE A 147 -10.23 7.83 9.32
N GLY A 148 -9.20 8.40 8.71
CA GLY A 148 -9.20 8.68 7.28
C GLY A 148 -9.30 7.42 6.44
N MET A 149 -8.67 6.33 6.90
CA MET A 149 -8.75 5.02 6.24
C MET A 149 -10.16 4.41 6.34
N ALA A 150 -10.83 4.52 7.49
CA ALA A 150 -12.22 4.07 7.64
C ALA A 150 -13.17 4.88 6.73
N CYS A 151 -13.02 6.21 6.70
CA CYS A 151 -13.77 7.07 5.77
C CYS A 151 -13.50 6.69 4.31
N TYR A 152 -12.25 6.43 3.96
CA TYR A 152 -11.85 6.01 2.61
C TYR A 152 -12.54 4.71 2.18
N CYS A 153 -12.58 3.70 3.06
CA CYS A 153 -13.25 2.43 2.79
C CYS A 153 -14.75 2.64 2.55
N SER A 154 -15.40 3.33 3.49
CA SER A 154 -16.84 3.62 3.41
C SER A 154 -17.20 4.34 2.11
N MET A 155 -16.41 5.35 1.73
CA MET A 155 -16.63 6.13 0.52
C MET A 155 -16.56 5.28 -0.74
N TRP A 156 -15.54 4.43 -0.89
CA TRP A 156 -15.39 3.60 -2.09
C TRP A 156 -16.39 2.45 -2.16
N LEU A 157 -16.76 1.86 -1.02
CA LEU A 157 -17.74 0.78 -0.98
C LEU A 157 -19.15 1.30 -1.30
N ASN A 158 -19.53 2.46 -0.74
CA ASN A 158 -20.93 2.88 -0.71
C ASN A 158 -21.25 4.11 -1.58
N LEU A 159 -20.26 4.93 -1.93
CA LEU A 159 -20.44 6.21 -2.64
C LEU A 159 -21.63 7.07 -2.12
N PRO A 160 -21.73 7.31 -0.80
CA PRO A 160 -22.96 7.86 -0.19
C PRO A 160 -23.33 9.26 -0.70
N HIS A 161 -22.34 10.05 -1.09
CA HIS A 161 -22.52 11.38 -1.71
C HIS A 161 -23.35 11.36 -3.00
N ARG A 162 -23.49 10.21 -3.68
CA ARG A 162 -24.34 10.08 -4.88
C ARG A 162 -25.80 9.83 -4.58
N ASN A 163 -26.09 9.31 -3.38
CA ASN A 163 -27.44 8.94 -2.95
C ASN A 163 -28.12 10.07 -2.16
N SER A 164 -27.43 11.19 -1.96
CA SER A 164 -27.92 12.36 -1.24
C SER A 164 -27.83 13.60 -2.14
N PRO A 165 -28.91 14.38 -2.31
CA PRO A 165 -28.84 15.69 -2.96
C PRO A 165 -28.22 16.77 -2.06
N SER A 166 -27.92 16.45 -0.79
CA SER A 166 -27.32 17.37 0.17
C SER A 166 -25.80 17.46 0.01
N VAL A 167 -25.22 18.61 0.36
CA VAL A 167 -23.76 18.80 0.46
C VAL A 167 -23.16 18.07 1.66
N GLU A 168 -23.99 17.60 2.60
CA GLU A 168 -23.63 16.77 3.73
C GLU A 168 -24.26 15.38 3.63
N PHE A 169 -23.52 14.36 4.02
CA PHE A 169 -23.98 12.97 4.03
C PHE A 169 -23.27 12.15 5.13
N LEU A 170 -23.89 11.03 5.51
CA LEU A 170 -23.33 10.08 6.46
C LEU A 170 -22.60 8.95 5.74
N LEU A 171 -21.64 8.34 6.44
CA LEU A 171 -20.97 7.12 6.03
C LEU A 171 -21.74 5.91 6.59
N PRO A 172 -22.34 5.05 5.76
CA PRO A 172 -23.35 4.07 6.21
C PRO A 172 -22.79 2.98 7.14
N ASP A 173 -21.52 2.64 6.96
CA ASP A 173 -20.76 1.63 7.72
C ASP A 173 -19.75 2.26 8.70
N PHE A 174 -19.75 3.60 8.83
CA PHE A 174 -18.93 4.32 9.81
C PHE A 174 -19.65 5.58 10.34
N PRO A 175 -20.80 5.43 11.03
CA PRO A 175 -21.59 6.55 11.52
C PRO A 175 -20.85 7.44 12.54
N GLU A 176 -19.85 6.91 13.22
CA GLU A 176 -18.99 7.64 14.17
C GLU A 176 -18.16 8.75 13.49
N ALA A 177 -18.01 8.71 12.16
CA ALA A 177 -17.42 9.79 11.40
C ALA A 177 -18.24 11.09 11.43
N GLY A 178 -19.53 11.00 11.79
CA GLY A 178 -20.46 12.12 11.71
C GLY A 178 -20.77 12.55 10.28
N ASN A 179 -21.23 13.79 10.13
CA ASN A 179 -21.56 14.36 8.82
C ASN A 179 -20.27 14.68 8.05
N MET A 180 -20.15 14.09 6.86
CA MET A 180 -19.12 14.43 5.89
C MET A 180 -19.65 15.49 4.94
N HIS A 181 -18.89 16.56 4.73
CA HIS A 181 -19.19 17.58 3.74
C HIS A 181 -18.51 17.25 2.40
N ILE A 182 -19.17 17.57 1.28
CA ILE A 182 -18.69 17.26 -0.08
C ILE A 182 -17.29 17.83 -0.38
N THR A 183 -16.90 18.94 0.27
CA THR A 183 -15.56 19.54 0.12
C THR A 183 -14.44 18.72 0.78
N GLN A 184 -14.78 17.76 1.64
CA GLN A 184 -13.81 16.84 2.25
C GLN A 184 -13.56 15.59 1.38
N VAL A 185 -14.29 15.46 0.27
CA VAL A 185 -14.18 14.33 -0.65
C VAL A 185 -13.15 14.64 -1.73
N THR A 186 -12.32 13.65 -2.08
CA THR A 186 -11.32 13.84 -3.14
C THR A 186 -11.99 14.04 -4.50
N PRO A 187 -11.38 14.81 -5.43
CA PRO A 187 -11.95 14.98 -6.78
C PRO A 187 -12.24 13.67 -7.50
N ALA A 188 -11.40 12.65 -7.31
CA ALA A 188 -11.59 11.31 -7.87
C ALA A 188 -12.84 10.62 -7.32
N MET A 189 -13.10 10.73 -6.02
CA MET A 189 -14.32 10.19 -5.40
C MET A 189 -15.58 10.97 -5.80
N LEU A 190 -15.50 12.29 -6.01
CA LEU A 190 -16.65 13.11 -6.41
C LEU A 190 -17.20 12.74 -7.79
N VAL A 191 -16.32 12.38 -8.72
CA VAL A 191 -16.68 11.97 -10.08
C VAL A 191 -16.88 10.45 -10.19
N ALA A 192 -16.61 9.70 -9.13
CA ALA A 192 -16.74 8.25 -9.10
C ALA A 192 -18.18 7.81 -9.38
N THR A 193 -18.35 6.72 -10.11
CA THR A 193 -19.62 6.08 -10.44
C THR A 193 -19.48 4.58 -10.27
N GLU A 194 -20.59 3.86 -10.13
CA GLU A 194 -20.54 2.39 -9.98
C GLU A 194 -19.89 1.66 -11.17
N LYS A 195 -19.76 2.33 -12.32
CA LYS A 195 -19.25 1.74 -13.56
C LYS A 195 -17.83 2.18 -13.90
N ASP A 196 -17.26 3.17 -13.21
CA ASP A 196 -15.95 3.67 -13.60
C ASP A 196 -14.82 2.71 -13.18
N PRO A 197 -13.70 2.69 -13.92
CA PRO A 197 -12.60 1.77 -13.64
C PRO A 197 -11.98 1.92 -12.24
N LEU A 198 -11.85 3.15 -11.74
CA LEU A 198 -11.24 3.41 -10.43
C LEU A 198 -12.14 2.91 -9.30
N THR A 199 -13.45 3.17 -9.35
CA THR A 199 -14.40 2.64 -8.37
C THR A 199 -14.36 1.11 -8.34
N ASN A 200 -14.35 0.47 -9.51
CA ASN A 200 -14.26 -0.98 -9.61
C ASN A 200 -12.94 -1.54 -9.04
N PHE A 201 -11.83 -0.86 -9.31
CA PHE A 201 -10.54 -1.18 -8.71
C PHE A 201 -10.61 -1.06 -7.18
N GLN A 202 -11.09 0.07 -6.66
CA GLN A 202 -11.08 0.35 -5.23
C GLN A 202 -12.02 -0.56 -4.44
N ARG A 203 -13.22 -0.85 -4.95
CA ARG A 203 -14.15 -1.79 -4.31
C ARG A 203 -13.51 -3.17 -4.16
N LYS A 204 -12.92 -3.69 -5.24
CA LYS A 204 -12.21 -4.97 -5.21
C LYS A 204 -11.02 -4.92 -4.26
N ASN A 205 -10.22 -3.86 -4.33
CA ASN A 205 -9.05 -3.66 -3.48
C ASN A 205 -9.41 -3.67 -1.99
N VAL A 206 -10.37 -2.84 -1.57
CA VAL A 206 -10.84 -2.75 -0.18
C VAL A 206 -11.43 -4.07 0.30
N GLN A 207 -12.22 -4.76 -0.55
CA GLN A 207 -12.75 -6.09 -0.22
C GLN A 207 -11.62 -7.12 0.00
N SER A 208 -10.57 -7.09 -0.82
CA SER A 208 -9.41 -7.97 -0.66
C SER A 208 -8.61 -7.72 0.62
N TRP A 209 -8.79 -6.59 1.32
CA TRP A 209 -8.10 -6.35 2.59
C TRP A 209 -8.53 -7.33 3.69
N ALA A 210 -9.74 -7.89 3.58
CA ALA A 210 -10.21 -8.94 4.48
C ALA A 210 -9.35 -10.22 4.42
N ASN A 211 -8.58 -10.41 3.35
CA ASN A 211 -7.63 -11.52 3.23
C ASN A 211 -6.30 -11.25 3.96
N SER A 212 -6.04 -10.02 4.43
CA SER A 212 -4.81 -9.71 5.17
C SER A 212 -4.91 -10.18 6.62
N ASP A 213 -3.82 -10.67 7.20
CA ASP A 213 -3.76 -11.13 8.60
C ASP A 213 -3.77 -9.95 9.61
N GLY A 214 -3.54 -8.73 9.11
CA GLY A 214 -3.73 -7.52 9.89
C GLY A 214 -3.50 -6.24 9.09
N LEU A 215 -3.76 -5.12 9.75
CA LEU A 215 -3.53 -3.77 9.25
C LEU A 215 -2.71 -2.98 10.27
N LEU A 216 -1.66 -2.32 9.78
CA LEU A 216 -0.83 -1.34 10.46
C LEU A 216 -1.26 0.05 9.97
N SER A 217 -1.47 0.99 10.89
CA SER A 217 -1.73 2.39 10.52
C SER A 217 -0.85 3.31 11.35
N ILE A 218 -0.46 4.44 10.74
CA ILE A 218 0.27 5.50 11.44
C ILE A 218 -0.66 6.15 12.47
N LEU A 219 -0.33 6.02 13.77
CA LEU A 219 -0.90 6.84 14.83
C LEU A 219 0.09 7.93 15.24
N LEU A 220 -0.35 9.17 15.14
CA LEU A 220 0.34 10.31 15.76
C LEU A 220 0.09 10.26 17.27
N LYS A 221 1.09 9.88 18.06
CA LYS A 221 1.07 10.11 19.52
C LYS A 221 1.86 11.35 19.93
N SER A 222 2.89 11.75 19.17
CA SER A 222 3.60 13.03 19.27
C SER A 222 4.50 13.24 18.05
N TRP A 223 4.98 14.47 17.81
CA TRP A 223 5.94 14.85 16.75
C TRP A 223 7.26 14.06 16.75
N THR A 224 7.47 13.18 17.72
CA THR A 224 8.69 12.40 17.94
C THR A 224 8.48 10.89 17.86
N ASN A 225 7.24 10.37 17.80
CA ASN A 225 6.97 8.94 17.87
C ASN A 225 5.81 8.50 16.96
N LEU A 226 6.14 7.73 15.91
CA LEU A 226 5.20 6.92 15.13
C LEU A 226 4.84 5.66 15.93
N VAL A 227 3.55 5.42 16.16
CA VAL A 227 3.06 4.18 16.76
C VAL A 227 2.13 3.48 15.77
N TYR A 228 2.30 2.18 15.57
CA TYR A 228 1.44 1.38 14.70
C TYR A 228 0.41 0.61 15.54
N CYS A 229 -0.85 0.62 15.14
CA CYS A 229 -1.89 -0.25 15.69
C CYS A 229 -2.02 -1.49 14.82
N ILE A 230 -2.10 -2.69 15.42
CA ILE A 230 -2.43 -3.92 14.71
C ILE A 230 -3.91 -4.21 14.99
N SER A 231 -4.74 -4.19 13.95
CA SER A 231 -6.06 -4.84 14.01
C SER A 231 -5.97 -6.22 13.35
N SER A 232 -6.13 -7.29 14.12
CA SER A 232 -6.31 -8.65 13.59
C SER A 232 -7.79 -8.87 13.28
N GLY A 233 -8.11 -9.35 12.08
CA GLY A 233 -9.42 -9.95 11.82
C GLY A 233 -9.51 -11.30 12.55
N ASN A 234 -10.62 -11.53 13.26
CA ASN A 234 -10.93 -12.85 13.83
C ASN A 234 -11.52 -13.77 12.77
#